data_AF-A0A845DS66-F1
#
_entry.id   AF-A0A845DS66-F1
#
_cell.length_a   1.000
_cell.length_b   1.000
_cell.length_c   1.000
_cell.angle_alpha   90.00
_cell.angle_beta   90.00
_cell.angle_gamma   90.00
#
_symmetry.space_group_name_H-M   'P 1'
#
loop_
_entity.id
_entity.type
_entity.pdbx_description
1 polymer ?
#
loop_
_entity_poly.entity_id
_entity_poly.type
_entity_poly.pdbx_seq_one_letter_code
_entity_poly.pdbx_strand_id
1 'polypeptide(L)'
;MQPKIFWTAYAASLMVISLYTNSIHQEGTLQLTRTFLCFGAAPALIGCSLETAIWFRHSWKRLLLTASRLPVTAAAFLAGTTAAYDILHVYVTHPAWTVIQLILLFWAALLFWSPLLIPAPFSRKQTSMKKFTYLIVTGLLFYFYHQAAGYVQGGPVSVTFMTGGTTALIVYLFYFIHTWAAAEEQTDRLTVKGQFQRVHRHE
;
A
#
# COMPACT_ATOMS: atom_id res chain seq x y z
N MET A 1 14.78 -14.52 0.90
CA MET A 1 14.89 -13.72 -0.35
C MET A 1 15.44 -12.34 0.02
N GLN A 2 16.48 -11.84 -0.68
CA GLN A 2 16.96 -10.48 -0.37
C GLN A 2 15.84 -9.46 -0.67
N PRO A 3 15.55 -8.51 0.23
CA PRO A 3 14.42 -7.59 0.09
C PRO A 3 14.44 -6.83 -1.24
N LYS A 4 15.64 -6.50 -1.74
CA LYS A 4 15.85 -5.86 -3.05
C LYS A 4 15.29 -6.68 -4.22
N ILE A 5 15.50 -7.99 -4.23
CA ILE A 5 15.06 -8.88 -5.32
C ILE A 5 13.53 -9.00 -5.33
N PHE A 6 12.90 -9.01 -4.15
CA PHE A 6 11.45 -9.02 -4.05
C PHE A 6 10.86 -7.72 -4.61
N TRP A 7 11.36 -6.56 -4.21
CA TRP A 7 10.84 -5.27 -4.67
C TRP A 7 11.05 -5.04 -6.16
N THR A 8 12.17 -5.49 -6.73
CA THR A 8 12.40 -5.41 -8.17
C THR A 8 11.52 -6.37 -8.95
N ALA A 9 11.36 -7.63 -8.51
CA ALA A 9 10.46 -8.60 -9.14
C ALA A 9 8.99 -8.16 -9.03
N TYR A 10 8.59 -7.59 -7.89
CA TYR A 10 7.28 -7.01 -7.68
C TYR A 10 7.01 -5.84 -8.65
N ALA A 11 7.92 -4.86 -8.73
CA ALA A 11 7.76 -3.74 -9.64
C ALA A 11 7.74 -4.18 -11.11
N ALA A 12 8.59 -5.14 -11.48
CA ALA A 12 8.63 -5.68 -12.85
C ALA A 12 7.35 -6.44 -13.21
N SER A 13 6.86 -7.33 -12.34
CA SER A 13 5.61 -8.07 -12.58
C SER A 13 4.40 -7.13 -12.66
N LEU A 14 4.31 -6.14 -11.77
CA LEU A 14 3.30 -5.10 -11.83
C LEU A 14 3.34 -4.34 -13.16
N MET A 15 4.53 -3.97 -13.62
CA MET A 15 4.71 -3.24 -14.87
C MET A 15 4.33 -4.08 -16.09
N VAL A 16 4.67 -5.36 -16.13
CA VAL A 16 4.26 -6.28 -17.21
C VAL A 16 2.75 -6.43 -17.26
N ILE A 17 2.10 -6.67 -16.11
CA ILE A 17 0.64 -6.81 -16.03
C ILE A 17 -0.05 -5.51 -16.44
N SER A 18 0.48 -4.37 -16.01
CA SER A 18 -0.07 -3.05 -16.36
C SER A 18 0.08 -2.77 -17.86
N LEU A 19 1.25 -3.08 -18.45
CA LEU A 19 1.50 -2.92 -19.89
C LEU A 19 0.58 -3.80 -20.73
N TYR A 20 0.41 -5.06 -20.35
CA TYR A 20 -0.50 -6.00 -21.02
C TYR A 20 -1.96 -5.57 -20.91
N THR A 21 -2.41 -5.16 -19.71
CA THR A 21 -3.80 -4.73 -19.51
C THR A 21 -4.09 -3.45 -20.30
N ASN A 22 -3.15 -2.51 -20.30
CA ASN A 22 -3.28 -1.25 -21.03
C ASN A 22 -3.27 -1.45 -22.55
N SER A 23 -2.48 -2.39 -23.07
CA SER A 23 -2.46 -2.66 -24.51
C SER A 23 -3.78 -3.28 -24.99
N ILE A 24 -4.39 -4.16 -24.19
CA ILE A 24 -5.70 -4.75 -24.51
C ILE A 24 -6.81 -3.70 -24.48
N HIS A 25 -6.82 -2.82 -23.48
CA HIS A 25 -7.92 -1.89 -23.24
C HIS A 25 -7.69 -0.50 -23.86
N GLN A 26 -6.53 -0.26 -24.46
CA GLN A 26 -6.15 0.98 -25.14
C GLN A 26 -6.31 2.24 -24.26
N GLU A 27 -6.01 2.16 -22.97
CA GLU A 27 -6.29 3.24 -21.99
C GLU A 27 -5.21 4.35 -21.94
N GLY A 28 -4.21 4.26 -22.80
CA GLY A 28 -3.17 5.27 -22.95
C GLY A 28 -2.11 5.28 -21.84
N THR A 29 -1.14 6.19 -21.95
CA THR A 29 0.02 6.24 -21.04
C THR A 29 -0.29 6.80 -19.65
N LEU A 30 -1.39 7.53 -19.51
CA LEU A 30 -1.80 8.13 -18.24
C LEU A 30 -2.16 7.07 -17.20
N GLN A 31 -2.90 6.02 -17.57
CA GLN A 31 -3.28 4.95 -16.63
C GLN A 31 -2.08 4.11 -16.20
N LEU A 32 -1.13 3.84 -17.11
CA LEU A 32 0.15 3.24 -16.77
C LEU A 32 0.92 4.09 -15.75
N THR A 33 0.98 5.40 -15.97
CA THR A 33 1.71 6.33 -15.09
C THR A 33 1.10 6.34 -13.69
N ARG A 34 -0.23 6.40 -13.59
CA ARG A 34 -0.95 6.32 -12.31
C ARG A 34 -0.69 5.01 -11.59
N THR A 35 -0.78 3.90 -12.31
CA THR A 35 -0.57 2.56 -11.75
C THR A 35 0.85 2.43 -11.22
N PHE A 36 1.84 2.85 -12.02
CA PHE A 36 3.24 2.84 -11.63
C PHE A 36 3.50 3.73 -10.42
N LEU A 37 2.99 4.97 -10.39
CA LEU A 37 3.18 5.87 -9.27
C LEU A 37 2.58 5.33 -7.97
N CYS A 38 1.33 4.85 -8.01
CA CYS A 38 0.62 4.36 -6.84
C CYS A 38 1.16 3.04 -6.30
N PHE A 39 1.40 2.08 -7.18
CA PHE A 39 1.62 0.69 -6.78
C PHE A 39 3.05 0.21 -7.02
N GLY A 40 3.86 0.94 -7.79
CA GLY A 40 5.28 0.66 -7.99
C GLY A 40 6.19 1.64 -7.23
N ALA A 41 6.19 2.91 -7.65
CA ALA A 41 7.12 3.92 -7.16
C ALA A 41 6.93 4.24 -5.68
N ALA A 42 5.70 4.49 -5.21
CA ALA A 42 5.44 4.81 -3.82
C ALA A 42 5.94 3.72 -2.83
N PRO A 43 5.56 2.44 -2.97
CA PRO A 43 6.05 1.39 -2.08
C PRO A 43 7.56 1.15 -2.23
N ALA A 44 8.12 1.22 -3.45
CA ALA A 44 9.55 1.07 -3.67
C ALA A 44 10.37 2.19 -3.00
N LEU A 45 9.91 3.44 -3.09
CA LEU A 45 10.55 4.58 -2.43
C LEU A 45 10.55 4.44 -0.90
N ILE A 46 9.45 3.95 -0.32
CA ILE A 46 9.40 3.65 1.11
C ILE A 46 10.42 2.57 1.46
N GLY A 47 10.45 1.47 0.70
CA GLY A 47 11.42 0.38 0.89
C GLY A 47 12.87 0.84 0.81
N CYS A 48 13.25 1.60 -0.22
CA CYS A 48 14.60 2.13 -0.38
C CYS A 48 14.98 3.14 0.71
N SER A 49 14.02 3.95 1.19
CA SER A 49 14.26 4.92 2.25
C SER A 49 14.56 4.26 3.61
N LEU A 50 13.98 3.08 3.86
CA LEU A 50 14.22 2.29 5.06
C LEU A 50 15.67 1.77 5.12
N GLU A 51 16.21 1.33 3.99
CA GLU A 51 17.59 0.82 3.92
C GLU A 51 18.65 1.91 4.08
N THR A 52 18.35 3.12 3.63
CA THR A 52 19.34 4.21 3.55
C THR A 52 19.36 5.13 4.77
N ALA A 53 18.44 4.98 5.73
CA ALA A 53 18.35 5.66 7.05
C ALA A 53 18.43 7.21 7.10
N ILE A 54 18.84 7.90 6.03
CA ILE A 54 19.26 9.31 6.03
C ILE A 54 18.07 10.27 5.87
N TRP A 55 17.02 9.87 5.15
CA TRP A 55 15.81 10.68 4.95
C TRP A 55 14.72 10.47 6.02
N PHE A 56 14.98 9.56 6.97
CA PHE A 56 13.96 9.01 7.86
C PHE A 56 13.54 9.93 9.01
N ARG A 57 14.33 10.95 9.37
CA ARG A 57 14.18 11.65 10.67
C ARG A 57 13.26 12.86 10.73
N HIS A 58 13.01 13.59 9.64
CA HIS A 58 12.27 14.86 9.72
C HIS A 58 10.96 14.86 8.93
N SER A 59 10.99 14.66 7.62
CA SER A 59 9.78 14.72 6.78
C SER A 59 8.83 13.56 7.08
N TRP A 60 9.39 12.36 7.31
CA TRP A 60 8.61 11.16 7.63
C TRP A 60 8.10 11.12 9.06
N LYS A 61 8.64 11.90 10.01
CA LYS A 61 8.12 11.99 11.38
C LYS A 61 6.69 12.55 11.40
N ARG A 62 6.42 13.57 10.56
CA ARG A 62 5.06 14.11 10.38
C ARG A 62 4.16 13.10 9.69
N LEU A 63 4.67 12.44 8.65
CA LEU A 63 3.93 11.41 7.92
C LEU A 63 3.57 10.21 8.82
N LEU A 64 4.47 9.82 9.72
CA LEU A 64 4.30 8.74 10.71
C LEU A 64 3.21 9.06 11.74
N LEU A 65 3.10 10.32 12.18
CA LEU A 65 2.01 10.76 13.05
C LEU A 65 0.66 10.57 12.36
N THR A 66 0.57 10.89 11.06
CA THR A 66 -0.66 10.68 10.27
C THR A 66 -0.89 9.19 9.94
N ALA A 67 0.15 8.43 9.63
CA ALA A 67 0.11 6.99 9.36
C ALA A 67 -0.32 6.15 10.56
N SER A 68 -0.18 6.67 11.78
CA SER A 68 -0.74 6.03 12.99
C SER A 68 -2.28 5.95 12.96
N ARG A 69 -2.94 6.79 12.15
CA ARG A 69 -4.40 6.86 11.97
C ARG A 69 -4.82 6.17 10.67
N LEU A 70 -4.89 4.83 10.70
CA LEU A 70 -5.30 3.98 9.58
C LEU A 70 -6.57 4.46 8.83
N PRO A 71 -7.66 4.91 9.50
CA PRO A 71 -8.85 5.39 8.78
C PRO A 71 -8.59 6.66 7.96
N VAL A 72 -7.71 7.54 8.46
CA VAL A 72 -7.39 8.81 7.80
C VAL A 72 -6.55 8.56 6.55
N THR A 73 -5.59 7.62 6.61
CA THR A 73 -4.79 7.26 5.43
C THR A 73 -5.61 6.53 4.38
N ALA A 74 -6.54 5.64 4.79
CA ALA A 74 -7.49 5.02 3.87
C ALA A 74 -8.39 6.06 3.19
N ALA A 75 -8.96 6.99 3.96
CA ALA A 75 -9.80 8.06 3.41
C ALA A 75 -9.02 8.98 2.46
N ALA A 76 -7.79 9.37 2.81
CA ALA A 76 -6.92 10.17 1.95
C ALA A 76 -6.55 9.45 0.65
N PHE A 77 -6.30 8.14 0.73
CA PHE A 77 -6.04 7.32 -0.46
C PHE A 77 -7.27 7.25 -1.36
N LEU A 78 -8.43 6.92 -0.81
CA LEU A 78 -9.68 6.85 -1.56
C LEU A 78 -10.01 8.21 -2.17
N ALA A 79 -10.00 9.30 -1.39
CA ALA A 79 -10.23 10.65 -1.89
C ALA A 79 -9.21 11.07 -2.96
N GLY A 80 -7.94 10.70 -2.81
CA GLY A 80 -6.90 10.97 -3.81
C GLY A 80 -7.13 10.19 -5.11
N THR A 81 -7.53 8.92 -5.01
CA THR A 81 -7.89 8.12 -6.18
C THR A 81 -9.16 8.65 -6.85
N THR A 82 -10.23 8.93 -6.11
CA THR A 82 -11.48 9.44 -6.67
C THR A 82 -11.30 10.81 -7.31
N ALA A 83 -10.60 11.75 -6.64
CA ALA A 83 -10.30 13.07 -7.20
C ALA A 83 -9.42 13.00 -8.46
N ALA A 84 -8.47 12.06 -8.51
CA ALA A 84 -7.68 11.84 -9.71
C ALA A 84 -8.49 11.25 -10.88
N TYR A 85 -9.67 10.67 -10.63
CA TYR A 85 -10.57 10.13 -11.67
C TYR A 85 -11.72 11.07 -12.02
N ASP A 86 -12.49 11.56 -11.06
CA ASP A 86 -13.71 12.34 -11.34
C ASP A 86 -13.42 13.73 -11.90
N ILE A 87 -12.26 14.30 -11.59
CA ILE A 87 -11.87 15.62 -12.11
C ILE A 87 -11.48 15.54 -13.60
N LEU A 88 -11.33 14.33 -14.19
CA LEU A 88 -10.97 14.19 -15.61
C LEU A 88 -12.04 14.67 -16.57
N HIS A 89 -13.33 14.56 -16.24
CA HIS A 89 -14.34 14.90 -17.24
C HIS A 89 -14.46 16.41 -17.50
N VAL A 90 -13.87 17.26 -16.66
CA VAL A 90 -14.06 18.72 -16.77
C VAL A 90 -12.77 19.48 -17.10
N TYR A 91 -11.57 18.95 -16.78
CA TYR A 91 -10.33 19.76 -16.78
C TYR A 91 -9.11 19.17 -17.53
N VAL A 92 -9.28 18.10 -18.33
CA VAL A 92 -8.18 17.39 -19.03
C VAL A 92 -7.46 18.24 -20.09
N THR A 93 -7.94 19.42 -20.44
CA THR A 93 -7.31 20.25 -21.48
C THR A 93 -5.99 20.90 -21.05
N HIS A 94 -5.63 20.93 -19.76
CA HIS A 94 -4.39 21.60 -19.31
C HIS A 94 -3.33 20.64 -18.73
N PRO A 95 -2.11 20.58 -19.31
CA PRO A 95 -1.04 19.66 -18.86
C PRO A 95 -0.60 19.91 -17.42
N ALA A 96 -0.63 21.17 -16.96
CA ALA A 96 -0.32 21.53 -15.58
C ALA A 96 -1.25 20.84 -14.55
N TRP A 97 -2.53 20.70 -14.88
CA TRP A 97 -3.51 20.07 -13.98
C TRP A 97 -3.26 18.57 -13.85
N THR A 98 -2.90 17.93 -14.96
CA THR A 98 -2.51 16.51 -14.98
C THR A 98 -1.30 16.26 -14.06
N VAL A 99 -0.29 17.14 -14.09
CA VAL A 99 0.89 17.03 -13.22
C VAL A 99 0.50 17.17 -11.74
N ILE A 100 -0.32 18.17 -11.40
CA ILE A 100 -0.79 18.38 -10.01
C ILE A 100 -1.54 17.14 -9.50
N GLN A 101 -2.42 16.56 -10.32
CA GLN A 101 -3.13 15.34 -9.98
C GLN A 101 -2.20 14.15 -9.75
N LEU A 102 -1.19 13.96 -10.61
CA LEU A 102 -0.22 12.88 -10.44
C LEU A 102 0.59 13.05 -9.15
N ILE A 103 0.95 14.28 -8.78
CA ILE A 103 1.63 14.59 -7.52
C ILE A 103 0.72 14.26 -6.33
N LEU A 104 -0.54 14.72 -6.34
CA LEU A 104 -1.50 14.45 -5.26
C LEU A 104 -1.77 12.95 -5.10
N LEU A 105 -1.94 12.24 -6.22
CA LEU A 105 -2.15 10.81 -6.25
C LEU A 105 -0.94 10.05 -5.68
N PHE A 106 0.27 10.48 -6.04
CA PHE A 106 1.50 9.91 -5.51
C PHE A 106 1.62 10.13 -3.99
N TRP A 107 1.28 11.32 -3.48
CA TRP A 107 1.23 11.59 -2.04
C TRP A 107 0.18 10.75 -1.31
N ALA A 108 -1.01 10.60 -1.89
CA ALA A 108 -2.06 9.75 -1.35
C ALA A 108 -1.60 8.28 -1.28
N ALA A 109 -0.89 7.80 -2.29
CA ALA A 109 -0.28 6.47 -2.29
C ALA A 109 0.81 6.33 -1.23
N LEU A 110 1.70 7.32 -1.05
CA LEU A 110 2.67 7.30 0.03
C LEU A 110 1.99 7.17 1.40
N LEU A 111 0.94 7.95 1.66
CA LEU A 111 0.17 7.88 2.90
C LEU A 111 -0.48 6.49 3.09
N PHE A 112 -1.00 5.90 2.02
CA PHE A 112 -1.58 4.56 2.05
C PHE A 112 -0.58 3.48 2.45
N TRP A 113 0.59 3.48 1.82
CA TRP A 113 1.64 2.46 1.97
C TRP A 113 2.45 2.63 3.26
N SER A 114 2.54 3.85 3.79
CA SER A 114 3.30 4.19 5.00
C SER A 114 3.00 3.30 6.22
N PRO A 115 1.75 3.15 6.69
CA PRO A 115 1.45 2.31 7.85
C PRO A 115 1.76 0.83 7.62
N LEU A 116 1.73 0.38 6.37
CA LEU A 116 2.00 -1.00 6.00
C LEU A 116 3.50 -1.30 6.03
N LEU A 117 4.28 -0.47 5.34
CA LEU A 117 5.69 -0.70 5.04
C LEU A 117 6.66 -0.18 6.10
N ILE A 118 6.29 0.88 6.83
CA ILE A 118 7.21 1.44 7.81
C ILE A 118 7.10 0.63 9.11
N PRO A 119 8.18 -0.02 9.57
CA PRO A 119 8.25 -0.54 10.92
C PRO A 119 8.24 0.67 11.84
N ALA A 120 7.17 0.84 12.64
CA ALA A 120 7.02 1.98 13.53
C ALA A 120 7.63 1.66 14.92
N PRO A 121 8.78 2.26 15.29
CA PRO A 121 9.26 2.22 16.68
C PRO A 121 8.70 3.36 17.55
N PHE A 122 8.00 4.38 16.99
CA PHE A 122 7.85 5.68 17.65
C PHE A 122 6.47 6.05 18.27
N SER A 123 5.42 5.21 18.24
CA SER A 123 4.15 5.62 18.88
C SER A 123 3.23 4.50 19.38
N ARG A 124 3.18 3.35 18.70
CA ARG A 124 2.54 2.11 19.16
C ARG A 124 2.87 1.06 18.12
N LYS A 125 3.36 -0.12 18.52
CA LYS A 125 3.46 -1.26 17.59
C LYS A 125 2.04 -1.54 17.08
N GLN A 126 1.79 -1.29 15.79
CA GLN A 126 0.55 -1.74 15.16
C GLN A 126 0.59 -3.27 15.12
N THR A 127 -0.47 -3.92 15.59
CA THR A 127 -0.58 -5.38 15.53
C THR A 127 -0.71 -5.83 14.08
N SER A 128 -0.20 -7.02 13.76
CA SER A 128 -0.31 -7.60 12.42
C SER A 128 -1.76 -7.63 11.94
N MET A 129 -2.69 -7.96 12.84
CA MET A 129 -4.14 -7.94 12.56
C MET A 129 -4.68 -6.56 12.14
N LYS A 130 -4.17 -5.46 12.71
CA LYS A 130 -4.60 -4.11 12.31
C LYS A 130 -4.12 -3.75 10.91
N LYS A 131 -2.89 -4.13 10.57
CA LYS A 131 -2.33 -3.93 9.21
C LYS A 131 -3.05 -4.79 8.18
N PHE A 132 -3.33 -6.05 8.51
CA PHE A 132 -4.12 -6.95 7.68
C PHE A 132 -5.52 -6.39 7.42
N THR A 133 -6.25 -6.02 8.48
CA THR A 133 -7.60 -5.45 8.38
C THR A 133 -7.59 -4.18 7.53
N TYR A 134 -6.62 -3.29 7.75
CA TYR A 134 -6.45 -2.07 6.96
C TYR A 134 -6.24 -2.37 5.47
N LEU A 135 -5.37 -3.32 5.14
CA LEU A 135 -5.08 -3.71 3.76
C LEU A 135 -6.33 -4.29 3.07
N ILE A 136 -7.04 -5.20 3.74
CA ILE A 136 -8.26 -5.82 3.21
C ILE A 136 -9.37 -4.78 3.01
N VAL A 137 -9.68 -4.00 4.05
CA VAL A 137 -10.77 -3.01 3.97
C VAL A 137 -10.49 -1.96 2.90
N THR A 138 -9.28 -1.41 2.87
CA THR A 138 -8.93 -0.39 1.87
C THR A 138 -8.90 -0.99 0.46
N GLY A 139 -8.42 -2.23 0.31
CA GLY A 139 -8.41 -2.92 -0.97
C GLY A 139 -9.80 -3.27 -1.50
N LEU A 140 -10.71 -3.70 -0.62
CA LEU A 140 -12.11 -3.92 -0.98
C LEU A 140 -12.78 -2.61 -1.39
N LEU A 141 -12.60 -1.53 -0.61
CA LEU A 141 -13.15 -0.21 -0.96
C LEU A 141 -12.62 0.29 -2.31
N PHE A 142 -11.32 0.13 -2.56
CA PHE A 142 -10.70 0.45 -3.85
C PHE A 142 -11.34 -0.33 -4.99
N TYR A 143 -11.47 -1.65 -4.87
CA TYR A 143 -12.05 -2.50 -5.91
C TYR A 143 -13.53 -2.18 -6.16
N PHE A 144 -14.34 -2.13 -5.09
CA PHE A 144 -15.77 -1.84 -5.21
C PHE A 144 -16.04 -0.44 -5.76
N TYR A 145 -15.23 0.55 -5.40
CA TYR A 145 -15.33 1.89 -5.99
C TYR A 145 -15.14 1.84 -7.51
N HIS A 146 -14.06 1.21 -8.00
CA HIS A 146 -13.79 1.17 -9.44
C HIS A 146 -14.82 0.33 -10.21
N GLN A 147 -15.34 -0.74 -9.61
CA GLN A 147 -16.46 -1.50 -10.17
C GLN A 147 -17.74 -0.67 -10.25
N ALA A 148 -18.15 -0.05 -9.14
CA ALA A 148 -19.36 0.76 -9.05
C ALA A 148 -19.31 1.97 -9.99
N ALA A 149 -18.17 2.68 -10.01
CA ALA A 149 -17.95 3.80 -10.92
C ALA A 149 -18.04 3.33 -12.38
N GLY A 150 -17.56 2.12 -12.68
CA GLY A 150 -17.69 1.51 -14.00
C GLY A 150 -19.14 1.25 -14.41
N TYR A 151 -19.97 0.75 -13.49
CA TYR A 151 -21.41 0.58 -13.75
C TYR A 151 -22.14 1.89 -14.03
N VAL A 152 -21.80 2.96 -13.30
CA VAL A 152 -22.44 4.28 -13.47
C VAL A 152 -22.02 4.95 -14.78
N GLN A 153 -20.76 4.78 -15.19
CA GLN A 153 -20.19 5.43 -16.38
C GLN A 153 -20.32 4.59 -17.67
N GLY A 154 -20.89 3.38 -17.61
CA GLY A 154 -21.11 2.51 -18.78
C GLY A 154 -19.91 1.67 -19.22
N GLY A 155 -18.91 1.51 -18.34
CA GLY A 155 -17.69 0.72 -18.55
C GLY A 155 -16.67 1.02 -17.45
N PRO A 156 -15.77 0.07 -17.09
CA PRO A 156 -14.78 0.28 -16.03
C PRO A 156 -13.94 1.54 -16.28
N VAL A 157 -13.92 2.45 -15.31
CA VAL A 157 -13.32 3.80 -15.41
C VAL A 157 -11.81 3.77 -15.71
N SER A 158 -11.13 2.68 -15.33
CA SER A 158 -9.77 2.33 -15.77
C SER A 158 -9.44 0.88 -15.40
N VAL A 159 -9.50 -0.02 -16.36
CA VAL A 159 -9.21 -1.45 -16.18
C VAL A 159 -7.74 -1.65 -15.81
N THR A 160 -6.81 -0.90 -16.40
CA THR A 160 -5.37 -1.02 -16.11
C THR A 160 -5.09 -0.67 -14.66
N PHE A 161 -5.61 0.45 -14.18
CA PHE A 161 -5.35 0.92 -12.83
C PHE A 161 -6.06 0.08 -11.77
N MET A 162 -7.31 -0.32 -12.02
CA MET A 162 -8.04 -1.24 -11.16
C MET A 162 -7.31 -2.59 -11.07
N THR A 163 -7.00 -3.21 -12.21
CA THR A 163 -6.36 -4.53 -12.27
C THR A 163 -4.96 -4.50 -11.68
N GLY A 164 -4.15 -3.51 -12.05
CA GLY A 164 -2.80 -3.31 -11.50
C GLY A 164 -2.82 -3.05 -10.00
N GLY A 165 -3.74 -2.20 -9.54
CA GLY A 165 -3.92 -1.90 -8.11
C GLY A 165 -4.38 -3.09 -7.29
N THR A 166 -5.40 -3.81 -7.76
CA THR A 166 -5.88 -5.03 -7.08
C THR A 166 -4.79 -6.11 -7.06
N THR A 167 -4.05 -6.29 -8.15
CA THR A 167 -2.93 -7.24 -8.19
C THR A 167 -1.84 -6.86 -7.19
N ALA A 168 -1.44 -5.59 -7.14
CA ALA A 168 -0.49 -5.09 -6.14
C ALA A 168 -0.92 -5.41 -4.70
N LEU A 169 -2.18 -5.13 -4.38
CA LEU A 169 -2.75 -5.36 -3.06
C LEU A 169 -2.75 -6.85 -2.70
N ILE A 170 -3.08 -7.73 -3.65
CA ILE A 170 -3.04 -9.19 -3.46
C ILE A 170 -1.61 -9.67 -3.25
N VAL A 171 -0.65 -9.26 -4.09
CA VAL A 171 0.75 -9.67 -3.94
C VAL A 171 1.30 -9.18 -2.60
N TYR A 172 0.97 -7.96 -2.21
CA TYR A 172 1.38 -7.41 -0.92
C TYR A 172 0.72 -8.13 0.26
N LEU A 173 -0.54 -8.56 0.13
CA LEU A 173 -1.22 -9.38 1.13
C LEU A 173 -0.49 -10.71 1.33
N PHE A 174 -0.10 -11.41 0.26
CA PHE A 174 0.68 -12.63 0.35
C PHE A 174 2.05 -12.41 0.98
N TYR A 175 2.75 -11.35 0.59
CA TYR A 175 4.01 -10.95 1.22
C TYR A 175 3.84 -10.69 2.72
N PHE A 176 2.78 -9.99 3.11
CA PHE A 176 2.46 -9.70 4.50
C PHE A 176 2.17 -10.98 5.29
N ILE A 177 1.36 -11.89 4.76
CA ILE A 177 1.06 -13.19 5.39
C ILE A 177 2.35 -14.00 5.57
N HIS A 178 3.19 -14.09 4.55
CA HIS A 178 4.45 -14.83 4.63
C HIS A 178 5.43 -14.23 5.65
N THR A 179 5.57 -12.90 5.67
CA THR A 179 6.45 -12.21 6.63
C THR A 179 5.94 -12.31 8.06
N TRP A 180 4.62 -12.27 8.26
CA TRP A 180 3.99 -12.50 9.55
C TRP A 180 4.18 -13.95 10.03
N ALA A 181 3.92 -14.95 9.17
CA ALA A 181 4.11 -16.36 9.52
C ALA A 181 5.56 -16.67 9.90
N ALA A 182 6.53 -16.14 9.16
CA ALA A 182 7.96 -16.30 9.48
C ALA A 182 8.35 -15.62 10.80
N ALA A 183 7.70 -14.50 11.16
CA ALA A 183 7.92 -13.84 12.44
C ALA A 183 7.32 -14.63 13.61
N GLU A 184 6.16 -15.28 13.41
CA GLU A 184 5.55 -16.15 14.43
C GLU A 184 6.36 -17.43 14.66
N GLU A 185 6.88 -18.05 13.60
CA GLU A 185 7.75 -19.23 13.67
C GLU A 185 9.02 -18.97 14.51
N GLN A 186 9.52 -17.73 14.50
CA GLN A 186 10.67 -17.32 15.33
C GLN A 186 10.32 -17.07 16.79
N THR A 187 9.07 -16.69 17.10
CA THR A 187 8.62 -16.48 18.48
C THR A 187 8.22 -17.76 19.22
N ASP A 188 7.95 -18.86 18.51
CA ASP A 188 7.47 -20.12 19.11
C ASP A 188 8.58 -21.07 19.61
N ARG A 189 9.85 -20.68 19.54
CA ARG A 189 10.97 -21.46 20.10
C ARG A 189 11.65 -20.74 21.26
N LEU A 190 11.39 -21.28 22.46
CA LEU A 190 11.99 -21.05 23.79
C LEU A 190 11.16 -20.16 24.73
N THR A 191 10.19 -20.73 25.45
CA THR A 191 9.98 -20.56 26.93
C THR A 191 8.64 -21.12 27.43
N VAL A 192 8.41 -22.43 27.34
CA VAL A 192 7.65 -23.14 28.40
C VAL A 192 8.22 -24.55 28.58
N LYS A 193 9.47 -24.65 29.05
CA LYS A 193 9.79 -25.76 29.97
C LYS A 193 9.36 -25.26 31.34
N GLY A 194 8.35 -25.91 31.90
CA GLY A 194 7.65 -25.48 33.10
C GLY A 194 8.59 -25.01 34.21
N GLN A 195 8.47 -23.75 34.59
CA GLN A 195 8.73 -23.34 35.96
C GLN A 195 7.41 -23.47 36.72
N PHE A 196 7.11 -24.68 37.17
CA PHE A 196 6.27 -24.83 38.35
C PHE A 196 7.07 -24.19 39.50
N GLN A 197 6.71 -22.97 39.89
CA GLN A 197 7.11 -22.41 41.18
C GLN A 197 6.58 -23.35 42.25
N ARG A 198 7.46 -24.18 42.82
CA ARG A 198 7.16 -24.86 44.08
C ARG A 198 6.97 -23.78 45.14
N VAL A 199 5.75 -23.75 45.66
CA VAL A 199 5.36 -23.04 46.87
C VAL A 199 6.28 -23.45 48.02
N HIS A 200 6.95 -22.48 48.65
CA HIS A 200 7.38 -22.61 50.04
C HIS A 200 6.48 -21.72 50.88
N ARG A 201 5.46 -22.35 51.50
CA ARG A 201 4.85 -21.83 52.73
C ARG A 201 5.85 -22.11 53.85
N HIS A 202 6.35 -21.05 54.46
CA HIS A 202 6.89 -21.13 55.82
C HIS A 202 5.72 -20.85 56.77
N GLU A 203 5.24 -21.90 57.42
CA GLU A 203 4.64 -21.83 58.76
C GLU A 203 5.70 -22.26 59.78
#